data_AF-A0A7X8LKX3-F1
#
_entry.id   AF-A0A7X8LKX3-F1
#
_cell.length_a   1.000
_cell.length_b   1.000
_cell.length_c   1.000
_cell.angle_alpha   90.00
_cell.angle_beta   90.00
_cell.angle_gamma   90.00
#
_symmetry.space_group_name_H-M   'P 1'
#
loop_
_entity.id
_entity.type
_entity.pdbx_description
1 polymer ?
#
loop_
_entity_poly.entity_id
_entity_poly.type
_entity_poly.pdbx_seq_one_letter_code
_entity_poly.pdbx_strand_id
1 'polypeptide(L)'
;MLETRHLRLIIAITALAILLIISATLIIANSRSKISSKPSKPDSSGLESESQADLKWYIKFSVKNQQATAYVGESYAPLSASGEYCFMGGVAVHPLHPVNYGGSPLQPVIPFGTTLYLEEPVLVQGKEYTSFKVMDTGDVYYGLWPDSPYWLDIYFGTANYYNRLEAKDFGTPRVSYYWFEEWR
;
A
#
# COMPACT_ATOMS: atom_id res chain seq x y z
N MET A 1 55.93 -47.95 3.29
CA MET A 1 55.36 -47.36 4.53
C MET A 1 54.88 -45.96 4.18
N LEU A 2 53.57 -45.75 4.04
CA LEU A 2 53.03 -44.41 3.85
C LEU A 2 53.26 -43.64 5.17
N GLU A 3 54.03 -42.56 5.17
CA GLU A 3 54.32 -41.81 6.39
C GLU A 3 53.01 -41.40 7.08
N THR A 4 52.94 -41.60 8.38
CA THR A 4 51.77 -41.32 9.22
C THR A 4 51.23 -39.89 9.07
N ARG A 5 52.07 -38.94 8.62
CA ARG A 5 51.66 -37.55 8.29
C ARG A 5 50.81 -37.47 7.02
N HIS A 6 51.16 -38.20 5.97
CA HIS A 6 50.38 -38.23 4.72
C HIS A 6 49.02 -38.89 4.94
N LEU A 7 48.95 -39.95 5.76
CA LEU A 7 47.69 -40.60 6.09
C LEU A 7 46.74 -39.67 6.86
N ARG A 8 47.25 -38.93 7.86
CA ARG A 8 46.46 -37.93 8.61
C ARG A 8 45.98 -36.78 7.72
N LEU A 9 46.82 -36.33 6.78
CA LEU A 9 46.45 -35.29 5.83
C LEU A 9 45.33 -35.76 4.88
N ILE A 10 45.42 -36.99 4.35
CA ILE A 10 44.37 -37.57 3.49
C ILE A 10 43.06 -37.74 4.28
N ILE A 11 43.11 -38.17 5.53
CA ILE A 11 41.93 -38.26 6.40
C ILE A 11 41.31 -36.88 6.66
N ALA A 12 42.12 -35.86 6.91
CA ALA A 12 41.63 -34.49 7.12
C ALA A 12 40.99 -33.90 5.85
N ILE A 13 41.60 -34.10 4.68
CA ILE A 13 41.07 -33.63 3.39
C ILE A 13 39.75 -34.34 3.06
N THR A 14 39.68 -35.65 3.27
CA THR A 14 38.46 -36.42 3.02
C THR A 14 37.33 -36.03 3.97
N ALA A 15 37.61 -35.82 5.26
CA ALA A 15 36.61 -35.33 6.22
C ALA A 15 36.10 -33.92 5.84
N LEU A 16 36.98 -33.01 5.42
CA LEU A 16 36.58 -31.67 4.98
C LEU A 16 35.72 -31.70 3.71
N ALA A 17 36.06 -32.56 2.74
CA ALA A 17 35.28 -32.74 1.53
C ALA A 17 33.87 -33.27 1.82
N ILE A 18 33.75 -34.24 2.73
CA ILE A 18 32.45 -34.78 3.17
C ILE A 18 31.61 -33.66 3.85
N LEU A 19 32.23 -32.86 4.71
CA LEU A 19 31.55 -31.75 5.40
C LEU A 19 31.01 -30.71 4.41
N LEU A 20 31.78 -30.38 3.37
CA LEU A 20 31.38 -29.44 2.32
C LEU A 20 30.24 -29.98 1.46
N ILE A 21 30.20 -31.28 1.19
CA ILE A 21 29.10 -31.92 0.46
C ILE A 21 27.81 -31.89 1.30
N ILE A 22 27.91 -32.18 2.60
CA ILE A 22 26.76 -32.13 3.53
C ILE A 22 26.23 -30.69 3.65
N SER A 23 27.10 -29.69 3.77
CA SER A 23 26.66 -28.28 3.86
C SER A 23 25.99 -27.80 2.56
N ALA A 24 26.55 -28.13 1.40
CA ALA A 24 25.97 -27.80 0.10
C ALA A 24 24.59 -28.46 -0.09
N THR A 25 24.44 -29.73 0.30
CA THR A 25 23.15 -30.44 0.18
C THR A 25 22.08 -29.86 1.11
N LEU A 26 22.43 -29.46 2.34
CA LEU A 26 21.51 -28.76 3.25
C LEU A 26 21.07 -27.39 2.73
N ILE A 27 21.99 -26.61 2.14
CA ILE A 27 21.67 -25.30 1.55
C ILE A 27 20.72 -25.47 0.35
N ILE A 28 20.97 -26.45 -0.52
CA ILE A 28 20.10 -26.74 -1.68
C ILE A 28 18.73 -27.26 -1.23
N ALA A 29 18.65 -28.09 -0.18
CA ALA A 29 17.38 -28.56 0.36
C ALA A 29 16.55 -27.40 0.94
N ASN A 30 17.18 -26.47 1.66
CA ASN A 30 16.52 -25.31 2.26
C ASN A 30 16.14 -24.22 1.23
N SER A 31 16.85 -24.13 0.10
CA SER A 31 16.44 -23.25 -1.00
C SER A 31 15.30 -23.84 -1.82
N ARG A 32 15.26 -25.17 -2.00
CA ARG A 32 14.14 -25.86 -2.67
C ARG A 32 12.85 -25.87 -1.86
N SER A 33 12.92 -25.92 -0.52
CA SER A 33 11.72 -25.82 0.33
C SER A 33 11.00 -24.47 0.22
N LYS A 34 11.71 -23.41 -0.19
CA LYS A 34 11.13 -22.07 -0.43
C LYS A 34 10.56 -21.87 -1.85
N ILE A 35 10.71 -22.84 -2.77
CA ILE A 35 10.36 -22.66 -4.20
C ILE A 35 9.21 -23.57 -4.67
N SER A 36 8.62 -24.40 -3.82
CA SER A 36 7.52 -25.28 -4.23
C SER A 36 6.32 -25.26 -3.28
N SER A 37 5.66 -24.12 -3.20
CA SER A 37 4.19 -24.09 -3.12
C SER A 37 3.65 -23.54 -4.44
N LYS A 38 3.59 -24.40 -5.46
CA LYS A 38 2.64 -24.15 -6.56
C LYS A 38 1.27 -23.94 -5.91
N PRO A 39 0.51 -22.88 -6.26
CA PRO A 39 -0.87 -22.78 -5.81
C PRO A 39 -1.60 -24.04 -6.28
N SER A 40 -2.05 -24.87 -5.35
CA SER A 40 -3.02 -25.90 -5.68
C SER A 40 -4.27 -25.17 -6.16
N LYS A 41 -4.71 -25.47 -7.38
CA LYS A 41 -6.03 -25.04 -7.87
C LYS A 41 -7.06 -25.47 -6.80
N PRO A 42 -7.97 -24.58 -6.36
CA PRO A 42 -8.99 -24.95 -5.39
C PRO A 42 -9.74 -26.18 -5.91
N ASP A 43 -9.93 -27.16 -5.04
CA ASP A 43 -10.68 -28.38 -5.34
C ASP A 43 -12.12 -27.96 -5.66
N SER A 44 -12.52 -28.03 -6.93
CA SER A 44 -13.87 -27.64 -7.38
C SER A 44 -14.92 -28.72 -7.07
N SER A 45 -14.56 -29.72 -6.27
CA SER A 45 -15.41 -30.84 -5.87
C SER A 45 -16.32 -30.52 -4.66
N GLY A 46 -16.28 -29.27 -4.17
CA GLY A 46 -17.19 -28.73 -3.15
C GLY A 46 -18.20 -27.68 -3.65
N LEU A 47 -18.32 -27.47 -4.97
CA LEU A 47 -19.32 -26.56 -5.57
C LEU A 47 -20.70 -27.24 -5.69
N GLU A 48 -21.15 -27.88 -4.62
CA GLU A 48 -22.56 -28.17 -4.44
C GLU A 48 -23.09 -27.33 -3.28
N SER A 49 -23.89 -26.33 -3.64
CA SER A 49 -24.80 -25.60 -2.75
C SER A 49 -24.17 -24.63 -1.74
N GLU A 50 -23.28 -23.73 -2.18
CA GLU A 50 -23.46 -22.35 -1.74
C GLU A 50 -24.61 -21.79 -2.59
N SER A 51 -25.76 -21.49 -1.95
CA SER A 51 -26.78 -20.62 -2.55
C SER A 51 -26.06 -19.49 -3.29
N GLN A 52 -26.49 -19.11 -4.49
CA GLN A 52 -26.01 -17.89 -5.16
C GLN A 52 -25.95 -16.74 -4.14
N ALA A 53 -24.81 -16.58 -3.47
CA ALA A 53 -24.54 -15.41 -2.67
C ALA A 53 -24.53 -14.32 -3.71
N ASP A 54 -25.45 -13.35 -3.57
CA ASP A 54 -25.66 -12.27 -4.54
C ASP A 54 -24.32 -11.85 -5.15
N LEU A 55 -24.10 -12.23 -6.41
CA LEU A 55 -22.86 -11.93 -7.11
C LEU A 55 -22.82 -10.42 -7.28
N LYS A 56 -22.01 -9.75 -6.47
CA LYS A 56 -21.79 -8.31 -6.55
C LYS A 56 -20.79 -8.01 -7.64
N TRP A 57 -21.22 -7.25 -8.63
CA TRP A 57 -20.33 -6.71 -9.66
C TRP A 57 -19.65 -5.45 -9.14
N TYR A 58 -18.42 -5.22 -9.56
CA TYR A 58 -17.65 -4.04 -9.20
C TYR A 58 -17.04 -3.40 -10.45
N ILE A 59 -16.99 -2.06 -10.47
CA ILE A 59 -16.24 -1.29 -11.46
C ILE A 59 -14.89 -0.93 -10.86
N LYS A 60 -13.82 -1.09 -11.63
CA LYS A 60 -12.51 -0.51 -11.33
C LYS A 60 -12.38 0.86 -12.00
N PHE A 61 -12.25 1.90 -11.20
CA PHE A 61 -11.88 3.23 -11.68
C PHE A 61 -10.37 3.43 -11.53
N SER A 62 -9.76 4.19 -12.43
CA SER A 62 -8.33 4.51 -12.32
C SER A 62 -8.05 5.90 -12.86
N VAL A 63 -7.14 6.60 -12.20
CA VAL A 63 -6.66 7.92 -12.60
C VAL A 63 -5.14 7.92 -12.64
N LYS A 64 -4.58 8.74 -13.53
CA LYS A 64 -3.14 8.82 -13.77
C LYS A 64 -2.64 10.23 -13.53
N ASN A 65 -1.40 10.34 -13.07
CA ASN A 65 -0.65 11.60 -13.01
C ASN A 65 -1.41 12.74 -12.31
N GLN A 66 -2.08 12.41 -11.19
CA GLN A 66 -2.79 13.38 -10.36
C GLN A 66 -1.83 14.01 -9.35
N GLN A 67 -2.00 15.29 -9.08
CA GLN A 67 -1.25 15.95 -8.04
C GLN A 67 -1.57 15.34 -6.67
N ALA A 68 -0.54 15.09 -5.86
CA ALA A 68 -0.69 14.79 -4.44
C ALA A 68 0.03 15.86 -3.59
N THR A 69 -0.49 16.11 -2.40
CA THR A 69 0.10 16.96 -1.36
C THR A 69 0.04 16.24 -0.02
N ALA A 70 0.60 16.88 1.00
CA ALA A 70 0.54 16.42 2.38
C ALA A 70 0.06 17.54 3.29
N TYR A 71 -0.76 17.18 4.27
CA TYR A 71 -1.21 18.10 5.31
C TYR A 71 -1.07 17.48 6.70
N VAL A 72 -1.05 18.36 7.71
CA VAL A 72 -1.10 17.97 9.12
C VAL A 72 -2.32 18.60 9.77
N GLY A 73 -2.88 17.92 10.76
CA GLY A 73 -4.05 18.40 11.51
C GLY A 73 -3.64 18.93 12.88
N GLU A 74 -4.18 20.07 13.29
CA GLU A 74 -3.98 20.56 14.66
C GLU A 74 -4.54 19.56 15.69
N SER A 75 -3.97 19.52 16.91
CA SER A 75 -4.40 18.56 17.97
C SER A 75 -5.88 18.67 18.36
N TYR A 76 -6.49 19.82 18.11
CA TYR A 76 -7.91 20.10 18.35
C TYR A 76 -8.63 20.50 17.07
N ALA A 77 -8.14 20.03 15.92
CA ALA A 77 -8.81 20.25 14.65
C ALA A 77 -10.25 19.70 14.72
N PRO A 78 -11.21 20.38 14.06
CA PRO A 78 -12.54 19.82 13.85
C PRO A 78 -12.46 18.42 13.21
N LEU A 79 -13.57 17.69 13.30
CA LEU A 79 -13.74 16.45 12.55
C LEU A 79 -13.58 16.73 11.05
N SER A 80 -13.08 15.73 10.33
CA SER A 80 -13.02 15.76 8.86
C SER A 80 -14.42 15.89 8.26
N ALA A 81 -14.50 16.16 6.96
CA ALA A 81 -15.76 16.25 6.23
C ALA A 81 -16.61 14.96 6.29
N SER A 82 -16.01 13.79 6.57
CA SER A 82 -16.76 12.55 6.83
C SER A 82 -17.42 12.49 8.22
N GLY A 83 -17.04 13.40 9.14
CA GLY A 83 -17.44 13.36 10.54
C GLY A 83 -16.53 12.50 11.42
N GLU A 84 -15.42 11.97 10.91
CA GLU A 84 -14.43 11.20 11.66
C GLU A 84 -13.16 12.02 11.98
N TYR A 85 -12.39 11.60 12.98
CA TYR A 85 -11.05 12.16 13.22
C TYR A 85 -10.09 11.72 12.12
N CYS A 86 -9.18 12.61 11.71
CA CYS A 86 -8.12 12.27 10.77
C CYS A 86 -7.21 11.17 11.34
N PHE A 87 -6.80 10.23 10.49
CA PHE A 87 -5.95 9.11 10.88
C PHE A 87 -4.84 8.85 9.85
N MET A 88 -3.75 8.22 10.29
CA MET A 88 -2.65 7.81 9.41
C MET A 88 -3.14 6.79 8.38
N GLY A 89 -2.90 7.05 7.09
CA GLY A 89 -3.50 6.29 6.00
C GLY A 89 -4.84 6.84 5.51
N GLY A 90 -5.28 7.97 6.06
CA GLY A 90 -6.39 8.76 5.55
C GLY A 90 -5.96 9.79 4.50
N VAL A 91 -6.88 10.15 3.62
CA VAL A 91 -6.65 11.12 2.53
C VAL A 91 -7.86 12.03 2.34
N ALA A 92 -7.60 13.29 2.00
CA ALA A 92 -8.60 14.23 1.53
C ALA A 92 -8.63 14.25 0.00
N VAL A 93 -9.82 14.43 -0.57
CA VAL A 93 -10.02 14.61 -2.01
C VAL A 93 -10.80 15.89 -2.28
N HIS A 94 -11.00 16.26 -3.54
CA HIS A 94 -11.92 17.34 -3.84
C HIS A 94 -13.38 16.98 -3.51
N PRO A 95 -14.26 17.96 -3.23
CA PRO A 95 -15.71 17.74 -3.29
C PRO A 95 -16.14 17.39 -4.72
N LEU A 96 -17.23 16.65 -4.93
CA LEU A 96 -17.73 16.26 -6.25
C LEU A 96 -17.94 17.46 -7.19
N HIS A 97 -18.38 18.58 -6.61
CA HIS A 97 -18.47 19.87 -7.28
C HIS A 97 -17.83 20.94 -6.39
N PRO A 98 -17.18 21.96 -6.95
CA PRO A 98 -16.63 23.05 -6.15
C PRO A 98 -17.74 23.83 -5.44
N VAL A 99 -17.46 24.32 -4.22
CA VAL A 99 -18.46 24.99 -3.37
C VAL A 99 -19.00 26.29 -3.99
N ASN A 100 -18.16 27.03 -4.72
CA ASN A 100 -18.57 28.23 -5.44
C ASN A 100 -19.45 27.95 -6.68
N TYR A 101 -19.64 26.69 -7.05
CA TYR A 101 -20.56 26.25 -8.09
C TYR A 101 -21.73 25.43 -7.53
N GLY A 102 -22.05 25.60 -6.24
CA GLY A 102 -23.19 24.93 -5.59
C GLY A 102 -22.88 23.52 -5.07
N GLY A 103 -21.62 23.10 -5.07
CA GLY A 103 -21.18 21.85 -4.46
C GLY A 103 -21.16 21.89 -2.93
N SER A 104 -20.97 20.71 -2.33
CA SER A 104 -20.87 20.54 -0.88
C SER A 104 -19.53 19.93 -0.50
N PRO A 105 -18.83 20.45 0.53
CA PRO A 105 -17.63 19.80 1.06
C PRO A 105 -17.94 18.43 1.69
N LEU A 106 -19.21 18.13 2.01
CA LEU A 106 -19.60 16.85 2.59
C LEU A 106 -19.88 15.78 1.53
N GLN A 107 -19.68 16.10 0.25
CA GLN A 107 -19.91 15.22 -0.88
C GLN A 107 -18.60 15.12 -1.68
N PRO A 108 -17.74 14.15 -1.41
CA PRO A 108 -16.44 14.02 -2.07
C PRO A 108 -16.57 13.49 -3.50
N VAL A 109 -15.61 13.81 -4.37
CA VAL A 109 -15.53 13.28 -5.75
C VAL A 109 -15.31 11.77 -5.79
N ILE A 110 -14.69 11.23 -4.73
CA ILE A 110 -14.61 9.79 -4.46
C ILE A 110 -15.27 9.56 -3.09
N PRO A 111 -16.27 8.66 -2.95
CA PRO A 111 -17.03 8.51 -1.71
C PRO A 111 -16.16 8.28 -0.46
N PHE A 112 -16.57 8.86 0.69
CA PHE A 112 -15.93 8.59 1.97
C PHE A 112 -15.90 7.09 2.28
N GLY A 113 -14.83 6.63 2.93
CA GLY A 113 -14.59 5.21 3.22
C GLY A 113 -13.97 4.41 2.08
N THR A 114 -13.95 4.94 0.86
CA THR A 114 -13.34 4.28 -0.31
C THR A 114 -11.84 4.11 -0.08
N THR A 115 -11.32 2.92 -0.37
CA THR A 115 -9.87 2.66 -0.36
C THR A 115 -9.30 2.88 -1.75
N LEU A 116 -8.34 3.81 -1.82
CA LEU A 116 -7.53 4.10 -2.99
C LEU A 116 -6.26 3.24 -2.93
N TYR A 117 -5.94 2.56 -4.03
CA TYR A 117 -4.73 1.76 -4.18
C TYR A 117 -3.77 2.49 -5.11
N LEU A 118 -2.61 2.87 -4.59
CA LEU A 118 -1.59 3.56 -5.37
C LEU A 118 -0.81 2.56 -6.21
N GLU A 119 -0.35 3.02 -7.37
CA GLU A 119 0.55 2.24 -8.22
C GLU A 119 1.97 2.18 -7.66
N GLU A 120 2.40 3.26 -7.01
CA GLU A 120 3.69 3.36 -6.32
C GLU A 120 3.47 3.76 -4.85
N PRO A 121 4.19 3.16 -3.89
CA PRO A 121 4.04 3.48 -2.48
C PRO A 121 4.45 4.92 -2.17
N VAL A 122 3.80 5.50 -1.15
CA VAL A 122 4.16 6.79 -0.58
C VAL A 122 4.69 6.60 0.84
N LEU A 123 5.82 7.23 1.15
CA LEU A 123 6.36 7.27 2.49
C LEU A 123 5.64 8.33 3.32
N VAL A 124 5.03 7.91 4.43
CA VAL A 124 4.36 8.80 5.39
C VAL A 124 4.90 8.46 6.77
N GLN A 125 5.57 9.41 7.45
CA GLN A 125 6.07 9.23 8.82
C GLN A 125 6.97 7.99 8.94
N GLY A 126 7.87 7.83 7.96
CA GLY A 126 8.82 6.71 7.88
C GLY A 126 8.21 5.36 7.52
N LYS A 127 6.91 5.29 7.18
CA LYS A 127 6.23 4.05 6.78
C LYS A 127 5.70 4.15 5.36
N GLU A 128 5.91 3.12 4.56
CA GLU A 128 5.34 3.03 3.22
C GLU A 128 3.85 2.67 3.27
N TYR A 129 3.06 3.42 2.52
CA TYR A 129 1.64 3.20 2.29
C TYR A 129 1.40 2.94 0.81
N THR A 130 0.76 1.83 0.50
CA THR A 130 0.29 1.47 -0.85
C THR A 130 -1.19 1.77 -1.05
N SER A 131 -1.88 2.18 0.02
CA SER A 131 -3.30 2.53 -0.04
C SER A 131 -3.67 3.57 1.00
N PHE A 132 -4.72 4.33 0.70
CA PHE A 132 -5.30 5.33 1.58
C PHE A 132 -6.83 5.23 1.58
N LYS A 133 -7.46 5.59 2.69
CA LYS A 133 -8.92 5.66 2.81
C LYS A 133 -9.38 7.10 2.72
N VAL A 134 -10.33 7.38 1.83
CA VAL A 134 -10.93 8.71 1.69
C VAL A 134 -11.71 9.03 2.96
N MET A 135 -11.36 10.12 3.64
CA MET A 135 -11.98 10.51 4.91
C MET A 135 -12.34 11.99 4.98
N ASP A 136 -11.79 12.82 4.08
CA ASP A 136 -11.95 14.27 4.17
C ASP A 136 -12.09 14.90 2.78
N THR A 137 -12.44 16.17 2.75
CA THR A 137 -12.35 16.99 1.54
C THR A 137 -11.46 18.20 1.75
N GLY A 138 -10.64 18.50 0.73
CA GLY A 138 -9.78 19.67 0.67
C GLY A 138 -9.91 20.39 -0.66
N ASP A 139 -9.20 21.50 -0.82
CA ASP A 139 -9.25 22.38 -2.00
C ASP A 139 -10.67 22.49 -2.58
N VAL A 140 -11.60 22.93 -1.73
CA VAL A 140 -13.06 22.85 -1.99
C VAL A 140 -13.53 23.74 -3.14
N TYR A 141 -12.64 24.59 -3.66
CA TYR A 141 -12.88 25.47 -4.80
C TYR A 141 -12.15 25.04 -6.07
N TYR A 142 -11.41 23.92 -6.04
CA TYR A 142 -10.57 23.45 -7.16
C TYR A 142 -9.55 24.50 -7.61
N GLY A 143 -9.03 25.30 -6.67
CA GLY A 143 -8.23 26.48 -6.97
C GLY A 143 -6.74 26.20 -7.06
N LEU A 144 -6.26 25.17 -6.37
CA LEU A 144 -4.82 24.88 -6.27
C LEU A 144 -4.33 24.02 -7.43
N TRP A 145 -5.13 23.02 -7.84
CA TRP A 145 -4.70 21.98 -8.79
C TRP A 145 -5.70 21.76 -9.93
N PRO A 146 -5.89 22.75 -10.83
CA PRO A 146 -6.92 22.71 -11.87
C PRO A 146 -6.72 21.60 -12.90
N ASP A 147 -5.50 21.08 -13.06
CA ASP A 147 -5.17 19.96 -13.95
C ASP A 147 -5.27 18.58 -13.28
N SER A 148 -5.66 18.53 -11.99
CA SER A 148 -5.72 17.33 -11.16
C SER A 148 -7.08 17.20 -10.46
N PRO A 149 -8.17 16.95 -11.19
CA PRO A 149 -9.52 16.87 -10.62
C PRO A 149 -9.71 15.70 -9.64
N TYR A 150 -8.75 14.78 -9.57
CA TYR A 150 -8.66 13.70 -8.59
C TYR A 150 -7.39 13.84 -7.73
N TRP A 151 -7.06 15.07 -7.33
CA TRP A 151 -5.97 15.36 -6.40
C TRP A 151 -6.18 14.70 -5.03
N LEU A 152 -5.06 14.39 -4.37
CA LEU A 152 -5.01 13.79 -3.03
C LEU A 152 -4.27 14.70 -2.05
N ASP A 153 -4.84 14.95 -0.87
CA ASP A 153 -4.12 15.47 0.30
C ASP A 153 -3.91 14.37 1.33
N ILE A 154 -2.67 13.91 1.48
CA ILE A 154 -2.37 12.80 2.38
C ILE A 154 -2.16 13.33 3.79
N TYR A 155 -2.81 12.71 4.78
CA TYR A 155 -2.66 13.10 6.18
C TYR A 155 -1.34 12.58 6.77
N PHE A 156 -0.48 13.50 7.21
CA PHE A 156 0.83 13.22 7.79
C PHE A 156 0.83 13.23 9.33
N GLY A 157 -0.35 13.27 9.95
CA GLY A 157 -0.50 13.20 11.40
C GLY A 157 -0.76 14.55 12.07
N THR A 158 -0.67 14.54 13.40
CA THR A 158 -0.92 15.73 14.21
C THR A 158 0.22 16.73 14.04
N ALA A 159 -0.14 18.01 13.95
CA ALA A 159 0.76 19.12 13.78
C ALA A 159 1.83 19.15 14.89
N ASN A 160 3.06 18.84 14.50
CA ASN A 160 4.27 19.06 15.28
C ASN A 160 5.43 19.37 14.31
N TYR A 161 6.60 19.70 14.85
CA TYR A 161 7.76 20.10 14.04
C TYR A 161 8.14 19.04 12.99
N TYR A 162 8.21 17.76 13.38
CA TYR A 162 8.65 16.68 12.51
C TYR A 162 7.61 16.36 11.42
N ASN A 163 6.33 16.29 11.78
CA ASN A 163 5.28 16.00 10.80
C ASN A 163 5.13 17.13 9.79
N ARG A 164 5.31 18.39 10.22
CA ARG A 164 5.33 19.54 9.30
C ARG A 164 6.53 19.51 8.37
N LEU A 165 7.70 19.13 8.87
CA LEU A 165 8.90 19.00 8.05
C LEU A 165 8.71 17.92 6.99
N GLU A 166 8.21 16.74 7.38
CA GLU A 166 7.95 15.66 6.43
C GLU A 166 6.85 16.00 5.42
N ALA A 167 5.76 16.64 5.84
CA ALA A 167 4.70 17.08 4.91
C ALA A 167 5.24 18.12 3.90
N LYS A 168 6.15 18.99 4.34
CA LYS A 168 6.85 19.93 3.46
C LYS A 168 7.80 19.21 2.50
N ASP A 169 8.58 18.26 3.00
CA ASP A 169 9.57 17.51 2.21
C ASP A 169 8.91 16.55 1.20
N PHE A 170 7.70 16.06 1.52
CA PHE A 170 6.86 15.34 0.56
C PHE A 170 6.59 16.17 -0.70
N GLY A 171 6.43 17.49 -0.53
CA GLY A 171 6.26 18.41 -1.65
C GLY A 171 4.97 18.16 -2.41
N THR A 172 5.08 18.08 -3.73
CA THR A 172 3.94 17.97 -4.66
C THR A 172 4.20 16.93 -5.75
N PRO A 173 4.33 15.64 -5.41
CA PRO A 173 4.57 14.60 -6.41
C PRO A 173 3.30 14.28 -7.20
N ARG A 174 3.47 13.63 -8.35
CA ARG A 174 2.36 13.10 -9.14
C ARG A 174 2.17 11.62 -8.83
N VAL A 175 0.93 11.23 -8.58
CA VAL A 175 0.56 9.86 -8.23
C VAL A 175 -0.46 9.31 -9.23
N SER A 176 -0.47 7.98 -9.35
CA SER A 176 -1.49 7.24 -10.11
C SER A 176 -2.09 6.19 -9.18
N TYR A 177 -3.41 6.02 -9.24
CA TYR A 177 -4.13 5.14 -8.31
C TYR A 177 -5.46 4.67 -8.89
N TYR A 178 -6.06 3.69 -8.22
CA TYR A 178 -7.34 3.11 -8.59
C TYR A 178 -8.19 2.76 -7.37
N TRP A 179 -9.49 2.57 -7.57
CA TRP A 179 -10.41 2.08 -6.55
C TRP A 179 -11.52 1.24 -7.19
N PHE A 180 -12.34 0.62 -6.35
CA PHE A 180 -13.47 -0.18 -6.78
C PHE A 180 -14.77 0.36 -6.18
N GLU A 181 -15.83 0.35 -6.97
CA GLU A 181 -17.19 0.64 -6.51
C GLU A 181 -18.11 -0.51 -6.92
N GLU A 182 -19.09 -0.81 -6.07
CA GLU A 182 -20.13 -1.79 -6.38
C GLU A 182 -20.99 -1.26 -7.53
N TRP A 183 -21.17 -2.06 -8.58
CA TRP A 183 -22.07 -1.77 -9.70
C TRP A 183 -23.51 -1.77 -9.19
N ARG A 184 -24.22 -0.65 -9.37
CA ARG A 184 -25.61 -0.46 -8.94
C ARG A 184 -26.48 -0.04 -10.11
#